data_AF-A0A8I0HCN4-F1
#
_entry.id   AF-A0A8I0HCN4-F1
#
_cell.length_a   1.000
_cell.length_b   1.000
_cell.length_c   1.000
_cell.angle_alpha   90.00
_cell.angle_beta   90.00
_cell.angle_gamma   90.00
#
_symmetry.space_group_name_H-M   'P 1'
#
loop_
_entity.id
_entity.type
_entity.pdbx_description
1 polymer ?
#
loop_
_entity_poly.entity_id
_entity_poly.type
_entity_poly.pdbx_seq_one_letter_code
_entity_poly.pdbx_strand_id
1 'polypeptide(L)'
;VYYTVPGWQGSIGFIAAVHGKFCASCNRVRLTSQGFLRPCLASETGCDLRALLRSGADDAQLLAAIRETIWAKPREHHFND
;
A
#
# COMPACT_ATOMS: atom_id res chain seq x y z
N VAL A 1 -8.49 -17.64 4.32
CA VAL A 1 -9.17 -18.94 4.51
C VAL A 1 -9.93 -19.24 3.25
N TYR A 2 -9.74 -20.42 2.65
CA TYR A 2 -10.49 -20.87 1.48
C TYR A 2 -11.44 -21.97 1.90
N TYR A 3 -12.69 -21.87 1.47
CA TYR A 3 -13.74 -22.85 1.70
C TYR A 3 -14.10 -23.52 0.38
N THR A 4 -14.11 -24.85 0.37
CA THR A 4 -14.43 -25.65 -0.82
C THR A 4 -15.69 -26.45 -0.53
N VAL A 5 -16.71 -26.31 -1.38
CA VAL A 5 -17.96 -27.08 -1.27
C VAL A 5 -17.82 -28.38 -2.07
N PRO A 6 -18.15 -29.55 -1.51
CA PRO A 6 -18.14 -30.80 -2.26
C PRO A 6 -18.98 -30.70 -3.55
N GLY A 7 -18.41 -31.12 -4.67
CA GLY A 7 -19.05 -31.08 -6.00
C GLY A 7 -18.91 -29.75 -6.75
N TRP A 8 -18.32 -28.71 -6.15
CA TRP A 8 -18.03 -27.45 -6.85
C TRP A 8 -16.64 -27.49 -7.50
N GLN A 9 -16.49 -26.82 -8.64
CA GLN A 9 -15.21 -26.72 -9.35
C GLN A 9 -14.23 -25.72 -8.72
N GLY A 10 -14.67 -24.92 -7.74
CA GLY A 10 -13.91 -23.80 -7.20
C GLY A 10 -14.07 -23.61 -5.68
N SER A 11 -13.38 -22.62 -5.16
CA SER A 11 -13.35 -22.29 -3.72
C SER A 11 -13.73 -20.83 -3.47
N ILE A 12 -14.25 -20.55 -2.29
CA ILE A 12 -14.58 -19.20 -1.81
C ILE A 12 -13.50 -18.76 -0.81
N GLY A 13 -12.86 -17.62 -1.07
CA GLY A 13 -11.88 -17.02 -0.17
C GLY A 13 -12.49 -15.94 0.71
N PHE A 14 -12.23 -15.99 2.01
CA PHE A 14 -12.63 -14.93 2.95
C PHE A 14 -11.43 -14.05 3.31
N ILE A 15 -11.61 -12.73 3.17
CA ILE A 15 -10.61 -11.71 3.52
C ILE A 15 -11.06 -11.00 4.79
N ALA A 16 -10.39 -11.27 5.91
CA ALA A 16 -10.67 -10.63 7.19
C ALA A 16 -9.97 -9.27 7.30
N ALA A 17 -10.38 -8.30 6.47
CA ALA A 17 -9.68 -7.01 6.33
C ALA A 17 -9.61 -6.20 7.63
N VAL A 18 -10.59 -6.30 8.52
CA VAL A 18 -10.69 -5.49 9.74
C VAL A 18 -10.08 -6.20 10.96
N HIS A 19 -10.53 -7.43 11.25
CA HIS A 19 -10.14 -8.15 12.47
C HIS A 19 -8.90 -9.04 12.28
N GLY A 20 -8.66 -9.55 11.06
CA GLY A 20 -7.55 -10.46 10.74
C GLY A 20 -6.35 -9.74 10.13
N LYS A 21 -6.10 -8.49 10.55
CA LYS A 21 -5.12 -7.55 9.97
C LYS A 21 -3.86 -8.27 9.45
N PHE A 22 -3.61 -8.16 8.16
CA PHE A 22 -2.45 -8.76 7.47
C PHE A 22 -1.38 -7.73 7.12
N CYS A 23 -1.36 -6.60 7.83
CA CYS A 23 -0.44 -5.50 7.52
C CYS A 23 1.03 -5.86 7.78
N ALA A 24 1.30 -6.72 8.77
CA ALA A 24 2.65 -7.14 9.12
C ALA A 24 3.41 -7.82 7.96
N SER A 25 2.69 -8.50 7.06
CA SER A 25 3.25 -9.12 5.86
C SER A 25 2.99 -8.31 4.58
N CYS A 26 2.33 -7.15 4.66
CA CYS A 26 2.00 -6.34 3.50
C CYS A 26 3.26 -5.64 2.96
N ASN A 27 3.67 -6.01 1.75
CA ASN A 27 4.80 -5.42 1.03
C ASN A 27 4.37 -4.43 -0.08
N ARG A 28 3.09 -4.04 -0.12
CA ARG A 28 2.55 -3.16 -1.15
C ARG A 28 2.73 -1.68 -0.79
N VAL A 29 2.99 -0.90 -1.83
CA VAL A 29 2.85 0.57 -1.89
C VAL A 29 2.07 0.93 -3.16
N ARG A 30 1.53 2.15 -3.25
CA ARG A 30 0.69 2.57 -4.38
C ARG A 30 1.13 3.92 -4.93
N LEU A 31 1.34 4.01 -6.24
CA LEU A 31 1.38 5.28 -6.95
C LEU A 31 -0.03 5.62 -7.45
N THR A 32 -0.55 6.80 -7.12
CA THR A 32 -1.86 7.24 -7.62
C THR A 32 -1.74 7.76 -9.06
N SER A 33 -2.87 7.90 -9.75
CA SER A 33 -2.92 8.53 -11.08
C SER A 33 -2.46 10.00 -11.09
N GLN A 34 -2.46 10.66 -9.93
CA GLN A 34 -1.93 12.01 -9.76
C GLN A 34 -0.40 12.04 -9.58
N GLY A 35 0.25 10.87 -9.45
CA GLY A 35 1.69 10.74 -9.22
C GLY A 35 2.11 10.84 -7.76
N PHE A 36 1.18 10.61 -6.83
CA PHE A 36 1.43 10.61 -5.39
C PHE A 36 1.73 9.20 -4.88
N LEU A 37 2.86 9.00 -4.22
CA LEU A 37 3.24 7.72 -3.61
C LEU A 37 2.61 7.60 -2.22
N ARG A 38 1.76 6.59 -2.05
CA ARG A 38 1.15 6.21 -0.76
C ARG A 38 1.81 4.94 -0.21
N PRO A 39 2.29 4.95 1.04
CA PRO A 39 2.90 3.77 1.65
C PRO A 39 1.87 2.74 2.15
N CYS A 40 0.61 3.14 2.32
CA CYS A 40 -0.51 2.27 2.69
C CYS A 40 -1.75 2.64 1.89
N LEU A 41 -2.61 1.65 1.61
CA LEU A 41 -3.88 1.87 0.92
C LEU A 41 -4.82 2.80 1.70
N ALA A 42 -4.80 2.70 3.04
CA ALA A 42 -5.65 3.46 3.95
C ALA A 42 -5.00 4.76 4.44
N SER A 43 -3.76 5.08 4.03
CA SER A 43 -3.11 6.33 4.43
C SER A 43 -3.36 7.43 3.40
N GLU A 44 -3.50 8.66 3.89
CA GLU A 44 -3.47 9.88 3.09
C GLU A 44 -2.08 10.51 3.02
N THR A 45 -1.18 10.15 3.96
CA THR A 45 0.20 10.61 3.96
C THR A 45 1.03 9.93 2.86
N GLY A 46 2.06 10.61 2.38
CA GLY A 46 2.92 10.12 1.31
C GLY A 46 3.76 11.23 0.69
N CYS A 47 4.18 11.03 -0.56
CA CYS A 47 5.07 11.95 -1.27
C CYS A 47 4.56 12.23 -2.69
N ASP A 48 4.56 13.50 -3.11
CA ASP A 48 4.27 13.90 -4.50
C ASP A 48 5.50 13.71 -5.38
N LEU A 49 5.67 12.50 -5.92
CA LEU A 49 6.78 12.18 -6.81
C LEU A 49 6.68 12.92 -8.15
N ARG A 50 5.46 13.26 -8.59
CA ARG A 50 5.26 14.02 -9.84
C ARG A 50 5.81 15.43 -9.70
N ALA A 51 5.55 16.11 -8.59
CA ALA A 51 6.13 17.41 -8.31
C ALA A 51 7.66 17.33 -8.27
N LEU A 52 8.21 16.34 -7.56
CA LEU A 52 9.65 16.12 -7.41
C LEU A 52 10.35 15.88 -8.76
N LEU A 53 9.79 15.00 -9.60
CA LEU A 53 10.31 14.75 -10.95
C LEU A 53 10.26 16.01 -11.82
N ARG A 54 9.17 16.78 -11.74
CA ARG A 54 8.99 17.99 -12.55
C ARG A 54 9.85 19.16 -12.09
N SER A 55 10.34 19.16 -10.85
CA SER A 55 11.33 20.12 -10.37
C SER A 55 12.76 19.76 -10.78
N GLY A 56 12.95 18.66 -11.53
CA GLY A 56 14.28 18.25 -12.01
C GLY A 56 15.11 17.49 -10.97
N ALA A 57 14.47 16.81 -10.02
CA ALA A 57 15.18 15.97 -9.06
C ALA A 57 15.97 14.87 -9.78
N ASP A 58 17.17 14.58 -9.28
CA ASP A 58 17.98 13.47 -9.76
C ASP A 58 17.50 12.12 -9.17
N ASP A 59 18.07 11.03 -9.70
CA ASP A 59 17.73 9.67 -9.26
C ASP A 59 18.03 9.43 -7.78
N ALA A 60 19.05 10.07 -7.22
CA ALA A 60 19.41 9.90 -5.81
C ALA A 60 18.38 10.56 -4.89
N GLN A 61 17.93 11.76 -5.23
CA GLN A 61 16.85 12.48 -4.55
C GLN A 61 15.52 11.73 -4.66
N LEU A 62 15.19 11.23 -5.84
CA LEU A 62 13.98 10.43 -6.05
C LEU A 62 14.01 9.15 -5.22
N LEU A 63 15.15 8.43 -5.23
CA LEU A 63 15.34 7.21 -4.46
C LEU A 63 15.24 7.46 -2.95
N ALA A 64 15.79 8.57 -2.47
CA ALA A 64 15.68 8.98 -1.07
C ALA A 64 14.21 9.21 -0.68
N ALA A 65 13.47 10.02 -1.44
CA ALA A 65 12.06 10.31 -1.18
C ALA A 65 11.18 9.04 -1.19
N ILE A 66 11.44 8.12 -2.12
CA ILE A 66 10.74 6.82 -2.18
C ILE A 66 11.05 5.99 -0.93
N ARG A 67 12.32 5.87 -0.53
CA ARG A 67 12.73 5.10 0.66
C ARG A 67 12.10 5.66 1.92
N GLU A 68 12.19 6.97 2.14
CA GLU A 68 11.60 7.64 3.29
C GLU A 68 10.09 7.41 3.35
N THR A 69 9.40 7.54 2.21
CA THR A 69 7.95 7.29 2.14
C THR A 69 7.62 5.85 2.52
N ILE A 70 8.37 4.86 2.01
CA ILE A 70 8.16 3.44 2.34
C ILE A 70 8.46 3.20 3.84
N TRP A 71 9.47 3.85 4.41
CA TRP A 71 9.87 3.65 5.81
C TRP A 71 8.86 4.26 6.77
N ALA A 72 8.15 5.30 6.34
CA ALA A 72 7.01 5.89 7.03
C ALA A 72 5.72 5.05 6.90
N LYS A 73 5.77 3.84 6.32
CA LYS A 73 4.61 2.95 6.22
C LYS A 73 4.07 2.65 7.63
N PRO A 74 2.78 2.91 7.90
CA PRO A 74 2.21 2.64 9.20
C PRO A 74 2.24 1.15 9.49
N ARG A 75 2.39 0.81 10.77
CA ARG A 75 2.43 -0.58 11.25
C ARG A 75 1.20 -1.38 10.82
N GLU A 76 0.05 -0.72 10.78
CA GLU A 76 -1.20 -1.27 10.30
C GLU A 76 -2.10 -0.17 9.71
N HIS A 77 -3.14 -0.56 8.98
CA HIS A 77 -4.17 0.38 8.59
C HIS A 77 -5.04 0.72 9.82
N HIS A 78 -5.57 1.93 9.82
CA HIS A 78 -6.55 2.42 10.78
C HIS A 78 -7.77 2.80 9.94
N PHE A 79 -8.80 1.95 9.94
CA PHE A 79 -10.05 2.23 9.21
C PHE A 79 -11.03 3.08 10.05
N ASN A 80 -10.79 3.18 11.36
CA ASN A 80 -11.57 3.99 12.28
C ASN A 80 -10.69 5.13 12.78
N ASP A 81 -10.66 6.21 12.01
CA ASP A 81 -10.49 7.58 12.49
C ASP A 81 -11.64 8.40 11.88
#